data_AF-A0A964EWW4-F1
#
_entry.id   AF-A0A964EWW4-F1
#
_cell.length_a   1.000
_cell.length_b   1.000
_cell.length_c   1.000
_cell.angle_alpha   90.00
_cell.angle_beta   90.00
_cell.angle_gamma   90.00
#
_symmetry.space_group_name_H-M   'P 1'
#
loop_
_entity.id
_entity.type
_entity.pdbx_description
1 polymer ?
#
loop_
_entity_poly.entity_id
_entity_poly.type
_entity_poly.pdbx_seq_one_letter_code
_entity_poly.pdbx_strand_id
1 'polypeptide(L)'
;MIGWLLVLGCGVGEGGRNNNTRDLEAWYALTEGQAWTYRDDGEDADPDEAELLHARHVGDGEVELRRGARWTDGEVEGRLTWDDSDGLALVDWELGALTGSGDYPVLERDSSGGDEVGQGGWTCRIETLQEIETFYGVFREGVVAECTGVALTGTYAFGKDVGLVAFEGGGLRLDLVAPW
;
A
#
# COMPACT_ATOMS: atom_id res chain seq x y z
N MET A 1 -61.37 28.67 -27.56
CA MET A 1 -60.61 27.42 -27.72
C MET A 1 -59.57 27.41 -26.62
N ILE A 2 -59.77 26.56 -25.61
CA ILE A 2 -58.92 26.50 -24.40
C ILE A 2 -57.75 25.57 -24.73
N GLY A 3 -56.53 26.07 -24.60
CA GLY A 3 -55.30 25.27 -24.68
C GLY A 3 -54.67 25.17 -23.30
N TRP A 4 -54.89 24.05 -22.62
CA TRP A 4 -54.09 23.61 -21.49
C TRP A 4 -52.77 23.07 -22.03
N LEU A 5 -51.64 23.52 -21.51
CA LEU A 5 -50.38 22.78 -21.60
C LEU A 5 -49.86 22.53 -20.18
N LEU A 6 -50.14 21.32 -19.70
CA LEU A 6 -49.42 20.67 -18.60
C LEU A 6 -48.07 20.20 -19.14
N VAL A 7 -46.97 20.62 -18.52
CA VAL A 7 -45.68 19.94 -18.64
C VAL A 7 -45.30 19.45 -17.25
N LEU A 8 -45.63 18.19 -16.99
CA LEU A 8 -45.11 17.39 -15.89
C LEU A 8 -43.84 16.66 -16.37
N GLY A 9 -42.74 16.93 -15.66
CA GLY A 9 -41.61 16.06 -15.34
C GLY A 9 -41.09 14.99 -16.32
N CYS A 10 -39.77 15.03 -16.53
CA CYS A 10 -38.93 13.86 -16.26
C CYS A 10 -37.58 14.33 -15.73
N GLY A 11 -37.24 13.85 -14.53
CA GLY A 11 -35.96 14.11 -13.90
C GLY A 11 -34.85 13.44 -14.66
N VAL A 12 -33.77 14.18 -14.88
CA VAL A 12 -32.45 13.58 -14.94
C VAL A 12 -31.94 13.70 -13.52
N GLY A 13 -31.97 12.58 -12.80
CA GLY A 13 -31.20 12.46 -11.58
C GLY A 13 -29.76 12.74 -11.98
N GLU A 14 -29.25 13.89 -11.54
CA GLU A 14 -27.82 14.08 -11.38
C GLU A 14 -27.41 13.09 -10.30
N GLY A 15 -27.17 11.84 -10.71
CA GLY A 15 -26.35 10.92 -9.97
C GLY A 15 -25.00 11.61 -9.87
N GLY A 16 -24.81 12.34 -8.78
CA GLY A 16 -23.53 12.84 -8.36
C GLY A 16 -22.61 11.63 -8.33
N ARG A 17 -21.80 11.47 -9.38
CA ARG A 17 -20.51 10.82 -9.23
C ARG A 17 -19.81 11.63 -8.17
N ASN A 18 -19.80 11.10 -6.96
CA ASN A 18 -18.96 11.63 -5.90
C ASN A 18 -17.56 11.61 -6.50
N ASN A 19 -17.04 12.81 -6.80
CA ASN A 19 -15.73 13.04 -7.39
C ASN A 19 -14.65 12.83 -6.30
N ASN A 20 -14.75 11.70 -5.59
CA ASN A 20 -13.80 11.21 -4.61
C ASN A 20 -12.76 10.35 -5.32
N THR A 21 -12.20 10.83 -6.44
CA THR A 21 -10.87 10.41 -6.85
C THR A 21 -9.95 10.89 -5.74
N ARG A 22 -9.85 10.09 -4.67
CA ARG A 22 -8.87 10.27 -3.62
C ARG A 22 -7.56 9.97 -4.31
N ASP A 23 -6.75 11.00 -4.46
CA ASP A 23 -5.43 10.92 -5.07
C ASP A 23 -4.63 9.82 -4.36
N LEU A 24 -4.52 8.65 -4.99
CA LEU A 24 -3.93 7.50 -4.33
C LEU A 24 -2.39 7.64 -4.20
N GLU A 25 -1.82 8.67 -4.82
CA GLU A 25 -0.41 9.05 -4.70
C GLU A 25 -0.02 9.37 -3.23
N ALA A 26 -0.98 9.84 -2.41
CA ALA A 26 -0.74 10.12 -0.99
C ALA A 26 -0.48 8.87 -0.13
N TRP A 27 -0.70 7.65 -0.65
CA TRP A 27 -0.59 6.41 0.14
C TRP A 27 0.72 5.69 -0.03
N TYR A 28 1.47 5.95 -1.10
CA TYR A 28 2.67 5.17 -1.41
C TYR A 28 3.89 5.71 -0.66
N ALA A 29 3.91 7.02 -0.38
CA ALA A 29 4.96 7.72 0.35
C ALA A 29 6.40 7.41 -0.13
N LEU A 30 6.59 7.18 -1.44
CA LEU A 30 7.90 6.93 -2.06
C LEU A 30 8.66 8.24 -2.33
N THR A 31 8.84 9.09 -1.32
CA THR A 31 9.66 10.29 -1.44
C THR A 31 11.13 9.96 -1.17
N GLU A 32 12.07 10.59 -1.89
CA GLU A 32 13.50 10.30 -1.74
C GLU A 32 13.95 10.49 -0.28
N GLY A 33 14.54 9.45 0.30
CA GLY A 33 15.04 9.46 1.66
C GLY A 33 14.02 9.08 2.73
N GLN A 34 12.74 8.86 2.38
CA GLN A 34 11.74 8.31 3.29
C GLN A 34 12.24 6.98 3.88
N ALA A 35 12.06 6.80 5.18
CA ALA A 35 12.47 5.59 5.87
C ALA A 35 11.40 5.08 6.84
N TRP A 36 11.49 3.78 7.11
CA TRP A 36 10.59 3.03 7.96
C TRP A 36 11.39 2.06 8.80
N THR A 37 10.88 1.76 9.99
CA THR A 37 11.38 0.69 10.84
C THR A 37 10.25 -0.29 11.08
N TYR A 38 10.46 -1.55 10.77
CA TYR A 38 9.51 -2.64 10.93
C TYR A 38 10.00 -3.65 11.96
N ARG A 39 9.06 -4.31 12.63
CA ARG A 39 9.27 -5.63 13.22
C ARG A 39 8.75 -6.70 12.26
N ASP A 40 9.30 -7.89 12.33
CA ASP A 40 8.87 -9.03 11.53
C ASP A 40 8.82 -10.37 12.27
N ASP A 41 8.96 -10.33 13.59
CA ASP A 41 8.87 -11.50 14.49
C ASP A 41 7.43 -12.00 14.69
N GLY A 42 6.42 -11.19 14.39
CA GLY A 42 5.00 -11.50 14.56
C GLY A 42 4.54 -11.62 16.02
N GLU A 43 5.35 -11.17 16.97
CA GLU A 43 5.08 -11.24 18.40
C GLU A 43 4.28 -10.04 18.91
N ASP A 44 3.51 -10.20 20.00
CA ASP A 44 2.76 -9.12 20.65
C ASP A 44 3.55 -8.49 21.82
N ALA A 45 4.87 -8.68 21.86
CA ALA A 45 5.78 -8.14 22.88
C ALA A 45 6.58 -6.94 22.36
N ASP A 46 7.27 -6.21 23.25
CA ASP A 46 8.23 -5.18 22.82
C ASP A 46 9.28 -5.79 21.87
N PRO A 47 9.59 -5.13 20.73
CA PRO A 47 10.48 -5.70 19.74
C PRO A 47 11.92 -5.69 20.25
N ASP A 48 12.72 -6.67 19.82
CA ASP A 48 14.17 -6.57 20.01
C ASP A 48 14.72 -5.51 19.04
N GLU A 49 15.15 -4.38 19.58
CA GLU A 49 15.72 -3.27 18.80
C GLU A 49 16.91 -3.71 17.93
N ALA A 50 17.64 -4.77 18.32
CA ALA A 50 18.76 -5.31 17.55
C ALA A 50 18.32 -6.11 16.32
N GLU A 51 17.07 -6.56 16.27
CA GLU A 51 16.53 -7.41 15.21
C GLU A 51 15.56 -6.65 14.29
N LEU A 52 15.37 -5.34 14.49
CA LEU A 52 14.48 -4.52 13.67
C LEU A 52 14.95 -4.45 12.20
N LEU A 53 13.96 -4.40 11.32
CA LEU A 53 14.14 -4.27 9.88
C LEU A 53 13.94 -2.80 9.49
N HIS A 54 15.02 -2.13 9.11
CA HIS A 54 14.98 -0.77 8.60
C HIS A 54 14.80 -0.80 7.10
N ALA A 55 13.82 -0.06 6.59
CA ALA A 55 13.61 0.12 5.16
C ALA A 55 13.85 1.58 4.79
N ARG A 56 14.43 1.83 3.62
CA ARG A 56 14.64 3.19 3.13
C ARG A 56 14.46 3.26 1.63
N HIS A 57 13.71 4.26 1.17
CA HIS A 57 13.66 4.61 -0.23
C HIS A 57 14.98 5.27 -0.65
N VAL A 58 15.73 4.58 -1.52
CA VAL A 58 17.07 4.96 -1.99
C VAL A 58 17.08 5.61 -3.37
N GLY A 59 15.90 5.80 -3.97
CA GLY A 59 15.71 6.44 -5.28
C GLY A 59 15.15 5.48 -6.31
N ASP A 60 14.59 6.03 -7.40
CA ASP A 60 14.02 5.28 -8.53
C ASP A 60 13.02 4.17 -8.11
N GLY A 61 12.26 4.40 -7.03
CA GLY A 61 11.29 3.45 -6.49
C GLY A 61 11.90 2.29 -5.70
N GLU A 62 13.22 2.22 -5.57
CA GLU A 62 13.91 1.18 -4.80
C GLU A 62 13.85 1.47 -3.30
N VAL A 63 13.37 0.49 -2.55
CA VAL A 63 13.38 0.43 -1.09
C VAL A 63 14.36 -0.67 -0.69
N GLU A 64 15.47 -0.30 -0.05
CA GLU A 64 16.43 -1.25 0.51
C GLU A 64 16.05 -1.57 1.97
N LEU A 65 16.13 -2.85 2.33
CA LEU A 65 15.83 -3.35 3.67
C LEU A 65 17.12 -3.85 4.34
N ARG A 66 17.33 -3.43 5.59
CA ARG A 66 18.49 -3.79 6.40
C ARG A 66 18.10 -4.22 7.80
N ARG A 67 18.71 -5.27 8.33
CA ARG A 67 18.49 -5.72 9.70
C ARG A 67 19.62 -5.30 10.62
N GLY A 68 19.27 -4.74 11.77
CA GLY A 68 20.21 -4.37 12.81
C GLY A 68 19.68 -3.28 13.73
N ALA A 69 20.50 -2.84 14.68
CA ALA A 69 20.10 -1.78 15.60
C ALA A 69 19.93 -0.41 14.91
N ARG A 70 20.67 -0.16 13.82
CA ARG A 70 20.57 1.08 13.03
C ARG A 70 20.69 0.78 11.53
N TRP A 71 20.23 1.72 10.72
CA TRP A 71 20.43 1.64 9.26
C TRP A 71 21.91 1.48 8.86
N THR A 72 22.81 2.22 9.51
CA THR A 72 24.23 2.31 9.09
C THR A 72 25.06 1.08 9.42
N ASP A 73 24.65 0.31 10.43
CA ASP A 73 25.34 -0.91 10.86
C ASP A 73 24.57 -2.18 10.49
N GLY A 74 23.35 -2.04 9.96
CA GLY A 74 22.54 -3.17 9.52
C GLY A 74 23.04 -3.86 8.26
N GLU A 75 22.83 -5.18 8.21
CA GLU A 75 23.11 -6.04 7.06
C GLU A 75 21.95 -5.98 6.07
N VAL A 76 22.24 -6.02 4.77
CA VAL A 76 21.20 -5.97 3.72
C VAL A 76 20.45 -7.30 3.72
N GLU A 77 19.13 -7.23 3.92
CA GLU A 77 18.21 -8.38 3.94
C GLU A 77 17.42 -8.51 2.65
N GLY A 78 17.25 -7.40 1.92
CA GLY A 78 16.41 -7.39 0.75
C GLY A 78 16.22 -6.03 0.11
N ARG A 79 15.48 -6.05 -1.00
CA ARG A 79 15.12 -4.89 -1.81
C ARG A 79 13.72 -5.08 -2.39
N LEU A 80 13.01 -3.98 -2.50
CA LEU A 80 11.73 -3.89 -3.21
C LEU A 80 11.83 -2.75 -4.19
N THR A 81 11.49 -2.98 -5.44
CA THR A 81 11.41 -1.93 -6.46
C THR A 81 9.97 -1.71 -6.82
N TRP A 82 9.53 -0.47 -6.72
CA TRP A 82 8.19 -0.03 -7.03
C TRP A 82 8.18 0.87 -8.26
N ASP A 83 7.16 0.73 -9.11
CA ASP A 83 6.84 1.70 -10.16
C ASP A 83 5.62 2.50 -9.71
N ASP A 84 5.76 3.83 -9.65
CA ASP A 84 4.71 4.75 -9.23
C ASP A 84 4.06 5.56 -10.38
N SER A 85 4.35 5.20 -11.64
CA SER A 85 3.94 5.98 -12.80
C SER A 85 2.44 5.95 -13.10
N ASP A 86 1.76 4.84 -12.79
CA ASP A 86 0.30 4.66 -12.98
C ASP A 86 -0.43 4.14 -11.73
N GLY A 87 0.14 4.41 -10.55
CA GLY A 87 -0.34 3.86 -9.28
C GLY A 87 0.84 3.40 -8.45
N LEU A 88 0.77 2.21 -7.87
CA LEU A 88 1.88 1.55 -7.19
C LEU A 88 1.93 0.10 -7.65
N ALA A 89 2.97 -0.25 -8.41
CA ALA A 89 3.21 -1.61 -8.88
C ALA A 89 4.52 -2.16 -8.31
N LEU A 90 4.50 -3.40 -7.82
CA LEU A 90 5.71 -4.10 -7.41
C LEU A 90 6.39 -4.67 -8.66
N VAL A 91 7.59 -4.19 -8.99
CA VAL A 91 8.28 -4.58 -10.23
C VAL A 91 9.41 -5.57 -10.01
N ASP A 92 10.07 -5.51 -8.86
CA ASP A 92 11.15 -6.43 -8.49
C ASP A 92 11.21 -6.57 -6.97
N TRP A 93 11.51 -7.77 -6.48
CA TRP A 93 11.68 -8.02 -5.05
C TRP A 93 12.72 -9.10 -4.77
N GLU A 94 13.48 -8.85 -3.72
CA GLU A 94 14.40 -9.79 -3.09
C GLU A 94 14.20 -9.64 -1.57
N LEU A 95 13.62 -10.64 -0.92
CA LEU A 95 13.37 -10.64 0.53
C LEU A 95 13.74 -12.02 1.08
N GLY A 96 14.96 -12.17 1.61
CA GLY A 96 15.49 -13.47 2.01
C GLY A 96 15.46 -14.49 0.87
N ALA A 97 14.64 -15.53 0.99
CA ALA A 97 14.49 -16.56 -0.06
C ALA A 97 13.41 -16.23 -1.10
N LEU A 98 12.64 -15.16 -0.91
CA LEU A 98 11.58 -14.73 -1.82
C LEU A 98 12.17 -13.79 -2.86
N THR A 99 12.19 -14.22 -4.12
CA THR A 99 12.68 -13.39 -5.23
C THR A 99 11.68 -13.41 -6.38
N GLY A 100 11.51 -12.29 -7.07
CA GLY A 100 10.74 -12.25 -8.30
C GLY A 100 10.72 -10.87 -8.94
N SER A 101 10.18 -10.82 -10.16
CA SER A 101 10.14 -9.63 -10.99
C SER A 101 8.91 -9.67 -11.89
N GLY A 102 8.33 -8.51 -12.19
CA GLY A 102 7.20 -8.38 -13.11
C GLY A 102 6.61 -6.99 -13.09
N ASP A 103 5.30 -6.92 -13.29
CA ASP A 103 4.52 -5.69 -13.22
C ASP A 103 3.23 -6.09 -12.51
N TYR A 104 3.16 -5.77 -11.22
CA TYR A 104 2.14 -6.26 -10.30
C TYR A 104 1.49 -5.05 -9.59
N PRO A 105 0.45 -4.43 -10.20
CA PRO A 105 -0.18 -3.21 -9.71
C PRO A 105 -0.96 -3.42 -8.40
N VAL A 106 -0.43 -2.99 -7.27
CA VAL A 106 -1.06 -3.14 -5.94
C VAL A 106 -2.18 -2.13 -5.76
N LEU A 107 -1.97 -0.92 -6.27
CA LEU A 107 -2.93 0.17 -6.28
C LEU A 107 -2.83 0.86 -7.64
N GLU A 108 -3.96 1.23 -8.26
CA GLU A 108 -3.96 2.05 -9.48
C GLU A 108 -4.38 3.47 -9.15
N ARG A 109 -3.87 4.48 -9.86
CA ARG A 109 -4.11 5.91 -9.55
C ARG A 109 -5.60 6.26 -9.35
N ASP A 110 -6.46 5.70 -10.17
CA ASP A 110 -7.90 5.99 -10.18
C ASP A 110 -8.74 4.97 -9.37
N SER A 111 -8.10 4.03 -8.67
CA SER A 111 -8.80 3.01 -7.91
C SER A 111 -9.44 3.55 -6.62
N SER A 112 -10.46 2.84 -6.15
CA SER A 112 -11.30 3.20 -5.01
C SER A 112 -11.64 1.97 -4.18
N GLY A 113 -12.18 2.19 -2.98
CA GLY A 113 -12.57 1.09 -2.10
C GLY A 113 -13.62 0.19 -2.76
N GLY A 114 -13.31 -1.10 -2.88
CA GLY A 114 -14.10 -2.13 -3.54
C GLY A 114 -13.59 -2.51 -4.94
N ASP A 115 -12.61 -1.79 -5.49
CA ASP A 115 -12.05 -2.08 -6.80
C ASP A 115 -11.09 -3.28 -6.76
N GLU A 116 -10.90 -3.90 -7.92
CA GLU A 116 -9.91 -4.94 -8.15
C GLU A 116 -8.94 -4.45 -9.21
N VAL A 117 -7.65 -4.58 -8.94
CA VAL A 117 -6.54 -4.25 -9.85
C VAL A 117 -5.73 -5.50 -10.08
N GLY A 118 -5.08 -5.63 -11.24
CA GLY A 118 -4.30 -6.83 -11.49
C GLY A 118 -3.82 -6.99 -12.91
N GLN A 119 -2.86 -7.90 -13.06
CA GLN A 119 -2.18 -8.17 -14.31
C GLN A 119 -1.85 -9.64 -14.43
N GLY A 120 -2.24 -10.24 -15.56
CA GLY A 120 -2.02 -11.66 -15.82
C GLY A 120 -2.70 -12.56 -14.78
N GLY A 121 -1.89 -13.36 -14.07
CA GLY A 121 -2.36 -14.30 -13.05
C GLY A 121 -2.31 -13.76 -11.62
N TRP A 122 -2.30 -12.44 -11.45
CA TRP A 122 -2.19 -11.77 -10.16
C TRP A 122 -3.21 -10.64 -10.03
N THR A 123 -3.79 -10.50 -8.84
CA THR A 123 -4.92 -9.60 -8.56
C THR A 123 -4.88 -9.11 -7.12
N CYS A 124 -5.17 -7.83 -6.90
CA CYS A 124 -5.43 -7.25 -5.59
C CYS A 124 -6.84 -6.69 -5.50
N ARG A 125 -7.50 -6.96 -4.38
CA ARG A 125 -8.75 -6.32 -3.99
C ARG A 125 -8.47 -5.18 -3.03
N ILE A 126 -9.01 -4.00 -3.31
CA ILE A 126 -8.70 -2.77 -2.58
C ILE A 126 -9.84 -2.42 -1.64
N GLU A 127 -9.52 -2.12 -0.39
CA GLU A 127 -10.46 -1.62 0.60
C GLU A 127 -9.93 -0.33 1.23
N THR A 128 -10.75 0.72 1.24
CA THR A 128 -10.42 1.97 1.93
C THR A 128 -10.96 1.93 3.35
N LEU A 129 -10.09 2.12 4.33
CA LEU A 129 -10.43 2.15 5.74
C LEU A 129 -10.40 3.58 6.28
N GLN A 130 -11.23 3.84 7.28
CA GLN A 130 -11.17 5.11 8.03
C GLN A 130 -9.99 5.13 9.00
N GLU A 131 -9.47 3.96 9.35
CA GLU A 131 -8.39 3.80 10.30
C GLU A 131 -7.68 2.46 10.06
N ILE A 132 -6.35 2.46 10.17
CA ILE A 132 -5.53 1.24 10.30
C ILE A 132 -4.89 1.26 11.67
N GLU A 133 -5.11 0.22 12.46
CA GLU A 133 -4.46 0.01 13.75
C GLU A 133 -3.33 -1.01 13.58
N THR A 134 -2.15 -0.64 14.10
CA THR A 134 -0.99 -1.52 14.25
C THR A 134 -0.62 -1.56 15.72
N PHE A 135 0.29 -2.46 16.10
CA PHE A 135 0.80 -2.52 17.47
C PHE A 135 1.38 -1.17 17.97
N TYR A 136 1.95 -0.35 17.07
CA TYR A 136 2.67 0.88 17.43
C TYR A 136 1.87 2.16 17.22
N GLY A 137 0.71 2.09 16.60
CA GLY A 137 -0.03 3.31 16.31
C GLY A 137 -1.27 3.11 15.47
N VAL A 138 -1.99 4.23 15.36
CA VAL A 138 -3.26 4.35 14.67
C VAL A 138 -3.10 5.35 13.53
N PHE A 139 -3.32 4.89 12.31
CA PHE A 139 -3.21 5.69 11.09
C PHE A 139 -4.61 6.11 10.63
N ARG A 140 -4.86 7.42 10.59
CA ARG A 140 -6.15 7.98 10.20
C ARG A 140 -6.25 7.98 8.67
N GLU A 141 -7.25 7.26 8.20
CA GLU A 141 -7.42 6.85 6.80
C GLU A 141 -6.35 5.84 6.35
N GLY A 142 -6.78 4.81 5.63
CA GLY A 142 -5.95 3.68 5.21
C GLY A 142 -6.44 3.06 3.91
N VAL A 143 -5.53 2.38 3.22
CA VAL A 143 -5.86 1.50 2.09
C VAL A 143 -5.30 0.12 2.36
N VAL A 144 -6.12 -0.91 2.24
CA VAL A 144 -5.71 -2.31 2.33
C VAL A 144 -5.87 -2.94 0.95
N ALA A 145 -4.84 -3.62 0.47
CA ALA A 145 -4.85 -4.39 -0.76
C ALA A 145 -4.61 -5.86 -0.44
N GLU A 146 -5.61 -6.70 -0.65
CA GLU A 146 -5.52 -8.15 -0.52
C GLU A 146 -5.12 -8.76 -1.86
N CYS A 147 -3.88 -9.16 -1.99
CA CYS A 147 -3.28 -9.59 -3.25
C CYS A 147 -3.07 -11.10 -3.30
N THR A 148 -3.43 -11.72 -4.43
CA THR A 148 -3.29 -13.16 -4.67
C THR A 148 -2.76 -13.44 -6.07
N GLY A 149 -2.04 -14.55 -6.25
CA GLY A 149 -1.68 -15.05 -7.57
C GLY A 149 -0.22 -15.49 -7.69
N VAL A 150 0.39 -15.19 -8.83
CA VAL A 150 1.72 -15.67 -9.21
C VAL A 150 2.90 -14.89 -8.62
N ALA A 151 2.64 -13.74 -7.98
CA ALA A 151 3.65 -12.87 -7.37
C ALA A 151 3.58 -12.90 -5.84
N LEU A 152 4.21 -11.91 -5.18
CA LEU A 152 4.19 -11.76 -3.72
C LEU A 152 2.74 -11.56 -3.22
N THR A 153 2.14 -12.68 -2.79
CA THR A 153 0.77 -12.80 -2.29
C THR A 153 0.75 -12.42 -0.81
N GLY A 154 -0.24 -11.63 -0.42
CA GLY A 154 -0.38 -11.14 0.93
C GLY A 154 -1.34 -9.96 1.04
N THR A 155 -1.46 -9.45 2.24
CA THR A 155 -2.22 -8.24 2.56
C THR A 155 -1.27 -7.09 2.75
N TYR A 156 -1.43 -6.03 1.96
CA TYR A 156 -0.66 -4.79 2.05
C TYR A 156 -1.53 -3.72 2.69
N ALA A 157 -1.07 -3.06 3.74
CA ALA A 157 -1.78 -1.97 4.39
C ALA A 157 -0.96 -0.68 4.27
N PHE A 158 -1.56 0.35 3.70
CA PHE A 158 -0.96 1.65 3.46
C PHE A 158 -1.63 2.73 4.30
N GLY A 159 -0.84 3.45 5.09
CA GLY A 159 -1.26 4.63 5.83
C GLY A 159 -1.05 5.89 5.01
N LYS A 160 -2.02 6.81 5.06
CA LYS A 160 -1.93 8.09 4.34
C LYS A 160 -0.70 8.88 4.77
N ASP A 161 0.04 9.42 3.82
CA ASP A 161 1.28 10.18 4.03
C ASP A 161 2.40 9.40 4.75
N VAL A 162 2.22 8.08 4.94
CA VAL A 162 3.17 7.20 5.63
C VAL A 162 3.71 6.12 4.72
N GLY A 163 2.92 5.55 3.81
CA GLY A 163 3.36 4.41 3.00
C GLY A 163 2.89 3.08 3.57
N LEU A 164 3.64 2.02 3.30
CA LEU A 164 3.36 0.67 3.79
C LEU A 164 3.52 0.61 5.32
N VAL A 165 2.40 0.47 6.04
CA VAL A 165 2.36 0.39 7.51
C VAL A 165 2.28 -1.05 8.02
N ALA A 166 1.77 -1.97 7.21
CA ALA A 166 1.84 -3.39 7.49
C ALA A 166 1.82 -4.23 6.22
N PHE A 167 2.44 -5.40 6.28
CA PHE A 167 2.37 -6.43 5.24
C PHE A 167 2.30 -7.81 5.88
N GLU A 168 1.46 -8.70 5.37
CA GLU A 168 1.45 -10.11 5.78
C GLU A 168 1.30 -11.00 4.55
N GLY A 169 2.32 -11.82 4.26
CA GLY A 169 2.32 -12.65 3.06
C GLY A 169 3.61 -13.44 2.88
N GLY A 170 3.53 -14.60 2.22
CA GLY A 170 4.73 -15.41 1.91
C GLY A 170 5.53 -15.89 3.13
N GLY A 171 4.94 -15.90 4.33
CA GLY A 171 5.63 -16.20 5.59
C GLY A 171 6.40 -15.03 6.20
N LEU A 172 6.32 -13.84 5.59
CA LEU A 172 6.79 -12.58 6.12
C LEU A 172 5.62 -11.81 6.73
N ARG A 173 5.85 -11.17 7.87
CA ARG A 173 4.96 -10.18 8.46
C ARG A 173 5.78 -8.93 8.72
N LEU A 174 5.31 -7.76 8.34
CA LEU A 174 5.91 -6.48 8.63
C LEU A 174 4.89 -5.65 9.39
N ASP A 175 5.25 -5.16 10.57
CA ASP A 175 4.45 -4.22 11.34
C ASP A 175 5.28 -2.95 11.59
N LEU A 176 4.79 -1.79 11.17
CA LEU A 176 5.53 -0.53 11.27
C LEU A 176 5.69 -0.09 12.73
N VAL A 177 6.95 0.04 13.16
CA VAL A 177 7.36 0.57 14.46
C VAL A 177 7.42 2.11 14.43
N ALA A 178 8.08 2.67 13.41
CA ALA A 178 8.26 4.11 13.27
C ALA A 178 8.54 4.52 11.81
N PRO A 179 7.91 5.60 11.31
CA PRO A 179 8.34 6.31 10.11
C PRO A 179 9.40 7.38 10.44
N TRP A 180 10.31 7.68 9.51
CA TRP A 180 11.42 8.63 9.68
C TRP A 180 11.60 9.59 8.50
#